data_AF-A0A9D5K5U5-F1
#
_entry.id   AF-A0A9D5K5U5-F1
#
_cell.length_a   1.000
_cell.length_b   1.000
_cell.length_c   1.000
_cell.angle_alpha   90.00
_cell.angle_beta   90.00
_cell.angle_gamma   90.00
#
_symmetry.space_group_name_H-M   'P 1'
#
loop_
_entity.id
_entity.type
_entity.pdbx_description
1 polymer ?
#
loop_
_entity_poly.entity_id
_entity_poly.type
_entity_poly.pdbx_seq_one_letter_code
_entity_poly.pdbx_strand_id
1 'polypeptide(L)'
;MSGRINDASIRWGSQTSTTSFHRHGFDTKGKRFDLITIAGLYNHPEVPRFAIESVVCHEALHIIHPPYKKNGRTIYHGPAFREAERALPHYEQWRVWERCHAGRLIRSLRRTGGR
;
A
#
# COMPACT_ATOMS: atom_id res chain seq x y z
N MET A 1 17.04 6.08 13.58
CA MET A 1 16.73 6.84 12.35
C MET A 1 15.23 7.13 12.35
N SER A 2 14.79 8.36 12.65
CA SER A 2 13.36 8.72 12.56
C SER A 2 13.10 9.37 11.20
N GLY A 3 12.43 8.66 10.29
CA GLY A 3 11.93 9.26 9.05
C GLY A 3 10.75 10.18 9.37
N ARG A 4 10.84 11.46 9.00
CA ARG A 4 9.76 12.44 9.19
C ARG A 4 8.87 12.41 7.94
N ILE A 5 7.59 12.07 8.09
CA ILE A 5 6.59 12.13 7.03
C ILE A 5 5.91 13.50 7.11
N ASN A 6 6.45 14.51 6.40
CA ASN A 6 5.94 15.88 6.52
C ASN A 6 4.88 16.26 5.45
N ASP A 7 4.80 15.54 4.32
CA ASP A 7 3.95 15.91 3.17
C ASP A 7 3.40 14.68 2.41
N ALA A 8 2.91 13.67 3.14
CA ALA A 8 2.25 12.52 2.53
C ALA A 8 0.72 12.71 2.48
N SER A 9 0.13 12.56 1.29
CA SER A 9 -1.31 12.49 1.10
C SER A 9 -1.75 11.03 0.91
N ILE A 10 -2.93 10.69 1.40
CA ILE A 10 -3.56 9.37 1.20
C ILE A 10 -4.84 9.57 0.39
N ARG A 11 -5.08 8.69 -0.59
CA ARG A 11 -6.33 8.66 -1.36
C ARG A 11 -6.76 7.23 -1.66
N TRP A 12 -8.02 7.08 -2.04
CA TRP A 12 -8.51 5.85 -2.66
C TRP A 12 -8.12 5.76 -4.13
N GLY A 13 -7.83 4.55 -4.59
CA GLY A 13 -7.78 4.20 -6.00
C GLY A 13 -9.18 4.08 -6.61
N SER A 14 -9.25 3.67 -7.89
CA SER A 14 -10.55 3.34 -8.50
C SER A 14 -11.24 2.20 -7.74
N GLN A 15 -12.56 2.12 -7.79
CA GLN A 15 -13.34 1.07 -7.10
C GLN A 15 -12.89 -0.35 -7.48
N THR A 16 -12.37 -0.54 -8.70
CA THR A 16 -11.90 -1.83 -9.21
C THR A 16 -10.41 -2.07 -9.00
N SER A 17 -9.66 -1.10 -8.45
CA SER A 17 -8.22 -1.25 -8.23
C SER A 17 -7.94 -2.25 -7.12
N THR A 18 -6.97 -3.13 -7.38
CA THR A 18 -6.61 -4.25 -6.49
C THR A 18 -5.25 -4.08 -5.84
N THR A 19 -4.51 -3.05 -6.24
CA THR A 19 -3.13 -2.83 -5.81
C THR A 19 -3.02 -1.43 -5.21
N SER A 20 -2.60 -1.38 -3.95
CA SER A 20 -2.16 -0.15 -3.29
C SER A 20 -0.73 0.17 -3.72
N PHE A 21 -0.35 1.44 -3.68
CA PHE A 21 1.02 1.85 -3.97
C PHE A 21 1.33 3.24 -3.41
N HIS A 22 2.60 3.45 -3.09
CA HIS A 22 3.21 4.76 -2.91
C HIS A 22 3.83 5.28 -4.21
N ARG A 23 3.76 6.59 -4.43
CA ARG A 23 4.56 7.32 -5.41
C ARG A 23 5.00 8.67 -4.85
N HIS A 24 6.16 9.15 -5.27
CA HIS A 24 6.50 10.56 -5.11
C HIS A 24 6.15 11.36 -6.38
N GLY A 25 6.05 12.67 -6.23
CA GLY A 25 5.89 13.62 -7.33
C GLY A 25 6.42 15.00 -6.95
N PHE A 26 6.27 15.94 -7.87
CA PHE A 26 6.59 17.35 -7.66
C PHE A 26 5.35 18.17 -8.01
N ASP A 27 5.03 19.17 -7.20
CA ASP A 27 3.94 20.11 -7.49
C ASP A 27 4.36 21.16 -8.54
N THR A 28 3.46 22.08 -8.88
CA THR A 28 3.73 23.16 -9.85
C THR A 28 4.82 24.14 -9.40
N LYS A 29 5.17 24.15 -8.10
CA LYS A 29 6.25 24.96 -7.51
C LYS A 29 7.54 24.16 -7.31
N GLY A 30 7.59 22.91 -7.78
CA GLY A 30 8.75 22.03 -7.62
C GLY A 30 8.90 21.43 -6.22
N LYS A 31 7.91 21.57 -5.32
CA LYS A 31 7.93 20.93 -4.00
C LYS A 31 7.65 19.45 -4.17
N ARG A 32 8.52 18.60 -3.60
CA ARG A 32 8.30 17.15 -3.56
C ARG A 32 7.15 16.81 -2.61
N PHE A 33 6.30 15.88 -3.02
CA PHE A 33 5.27 15.29 -2.16
C PHE A 33 5.23 13.77 -2.32
N ASP A 34 4.70 13.09 -1.30
CA ASP A 34 4.44 11.66 -1.33
C ASP A 34 2.93 11.41 -1.40
N LEU A 35 2.53 10.43 -2.20
CA LEU A 35 1.13 10.06 -2.40
C LEU A 35 0.96 8.56 -2.25
N ILE A 36 0.19 8.17 -1.24
CA ILE A 36 -0.24 6.80 -1.01
C ILE A 36 -1.62 6.63 -1.64
N THR A 37 -1.76 5.68 -2.55
CA THR A 37 -3.04 5.28 -3.12
C THR A 37 -3.42 3.92 -2.55
N ILE A 38 -4.52 3.87 -1.80
CA ILE A 38 -5.08 2.62 -1.26
C ILE A 38 -6.04 2.05 -2.29
N ALA A 39 -5.86 0.78 -2.66
CA ALA A 39 -6.69 0.14 -3.66
C ALA A 39 -8.18 0.15 -3.25
N GLY A 40 -9.08 0.28 -4.23
CA GLY A 40 -10.52 0.23 -4.03
C GLY A 40 -10.99 -1.08 -3.39
N LEU A 41 -10.23 -2.17 -3.57
CA LEU A 41 -10.38 -3.41 -2.82
C LEU A 41 -10.55 -3.18 -1.31
N TYR A 42 -9.72 -2.33 -0.72
CA TYR A 42 -9.72 -2.06 0.72
C TYR A 42 -10.89 -1.17 1.17
N ASN A 43 -11.66 -0.62 0.24
CA ASN A 43 -12.89 0.13 0.51
C ASN A 43 -14.15 -0.75 0.51
N HIS A 44 -14.01 -2.07 0.32
CA HIS A 44 -15.13 -2.99 0.35
C HIS A 44 -15.66 -3.18 1.79
N PRO A 45 -16.99 -3.21 2.05
CA PRO A 45 -17.54 -3.28 3.42
C PRO A 45 -17.10 -4.48 4.26
N GLU A 46 -16.74 -5.59 3.60
CA GLU A 46 -16.22 -6.81 4.27
C GLU A 46 -14.72 -6.73 4.62
N VAL A 47 -14.05 -5.64 4.28
CA VAL A 47 -12.63 -5.44 4.63
C VAL A 47 -12.57 -4.98 6.09
N PRO A 48 -11.89 -5.73 6.96
CA PRO A 48 -11.76 -5.34 8.36
C PRO A 48 -10.83 -4.14 8.52
N ARG A 49 -11.09 -3.31 9.54
CA ARG A 49 -10.32 -2.09 9.84
C ARG A 49 -8.80 -2.33 9.91
N PHE A 50 -8.38 -3.43 10.56
CA PHE A 50 -6.95 -3.75 10.67
C PHE A 50 -6.27 -3.93 9.30
N ALA A 51 -6.98 -4.44 8.29
CA ALA A 51 -6.41 -4.65 6.95
C ALA A 51 -6.18 -3.30 6.24
N ILE A 52 -7.07 -2.32 6.46
CA ILE A 52 -6.90 -0.95 5.95
C ILE A 52 -5.69 -0.28 6.63
N GLU A 53 -5.58 -0.41 7.95
CA GLU A 53 -4.45 0.13 8.71
C GLU A 53 -3.13 -0.51 8.27
N SER A 54 -3.08 -1.84 8.15
CA SER A 54 -1.88 -2.57 7.72
C SER A 54 -1.44 -2.19 6.30
N VAL A 55 -2.36 -2.04 5.34
CA VAL A 55 -1.97 -1.61 3.98
C VAL A 55 -1.49 -0.16 3.95
N VAL A 56 -2.09 0.74 4.72
CA VAL A 56 -1.60 2.13 4.84
C VAL A 56 -0.19 2.15 5.40
N CYS A 57 0.07 1.37 6.46
CA CYS A 57 1.41 1.25 7.03
C CYS A 57 2.40 0.62 6.05
N HIS A 58 2.01 -0.40 5.28
CA HIS A 58 2.83 -1.00 4.23
C HIS A 58 3.26 0.05 3.19
N GLU A 59 2.32 0.84 2.67
CA GLU A 59 2.65 1.87 1.69
C GLU A 59 3.48 3.01 2.29
N ALA A 60 3.25 3.35 3.56
CA ALA A 60 4.09 4.33 4.27
C ALA A 60 5.52 3.83 4.48
N LEU A 61 5.74 2.51 4.65
CA LEU A 61 7.10 1.95 4.72
C LEU A 61 7.89 2.17 3.45
N HIS A 62 7.26 2.31 2.27
CA HIS A 62 7.97 2.66 1.04
C HIS A 62 8.56 4.08 1.04
N ILE A 63 8.04 4.99 1.88
CA ILE A 63 8.64 6.32 2.08
C ILE A 63 9.95 6.20 2.87
N ILE A 64 9.97 5.34 3.89
CA ILE A 64 11.12 5.13 4.78
C ILE A 64 12.17 4.22 4.14
N HIS A 65 11.73 3.19 3.43
CA HIS A 65 12.53 2.17 2.77
C HIS A 65 12.21 2.15 1.27
N PRO A 66 12.68 3.17 0.51
CA PRO A 66 12.37 3.28 -0.91
C PRO A 66 12.95 2.11 -1.71
N PRO A 67 12.27 1.72 -2.81
CA PRO A 67 12.81 0.72 -3.73
C PRO A 67 14.18 1.12 -4.28
N TYR A 68 15.07 0.14 -4.44
CA TYR A 68 16.41 0.36 -5.00
C TYR A 68 16.71 -0.62 -6.13
N LYS A 69 17.66 -0.28 -7.00
CA LYS A 69 18.12 -1.18 -8.07
C LYS A 69 19.27 -2.04 -7.60
N LYS A 70 19.21 -3.35 -7.86
CA LYS A 70 20.31 -4.30 -7.65
C LYS A 70 20.38 -5.25 -8.84
N ASN A 71 21.53 -5.32 -9.51
CA ASN A 71 21.76 -6.17 -10.69
C ASN A 71 20.69 -5.97 -11.79
N GLY A 72 20.37 -4.70 -12.11
CA GLY A 72 19.36 -4.36 -13.12
C GLY A 72 17.90 -4.59 -12.71
N ARG A 73 17.63 -5.15 -11.52
CA ARG A 73 16.27 -5.40 -11.01
C ARG A 73 15.89 -4.39 -9.93
N THR A 74 14.65 -3.93 -9.94
CA THR A 74 14.09 -3.12 -8.85
C THR A 74 13.68 -4.01 -7.70
N ILE A 75 14.20 -3.73 -6.51
CA ILE A 75 13.87 -4.40 -5.25
C ILE A 75 12.97 -3.49 -4.44
N TYR A 76 11.67 -3.81 -4.40
CA TYR A 76 10.66 -3.04 -3.67
C TYR A 76 10.68 -3.32 -2.16
N HIS A 77 10.78 -4.60 -1.78
CA HIS A 77 10.76 -5.05 -0.39
C HIS A 77 12.11 -5.65 0.00
N GLY A 78 13.11 -4.80 0.24
CA GLY A 78 14.43 -5.23 0.73
C GLY A 78 14.39 -5.83 2.15
N PRO A 79 15.52 -6.34 2.68
CA PRO A 79 15.57 -6.90 4.04
C PRO A 79 15.06 -5.94 5.13
N ALA A 80 15.53 -4.69 5.14
CA ALA A 80 15.09 -3.68 6.10
C ALA A 80 13.58 -3.36 6.00
N PHE A 81 13.03 -3.33 4.77
CA PHE A 81 11.59 -3.17 4.57
C PHE A 81 10.83 -4.32 5.22
N ARG A 82 11.22 -5.58 4.94
CA ARG A 82 10.53 -6.76 5.46
C ARG A 82 10.63 -6.86 6.99
N GLU A 83 11.74 -6.44 7.56
CA GLU A 83 11.92 -6.38 9.01
C GLU A 83 10.97 -5.35 9.64
N ALA A 84 10.95 -4.13 9.10
CA ALA A 84 10.02 -3.09 9.56
C ALA A 84 8.55 -3.49 9.37
N GLU A 85 8.22 -4.13 8.24
CA GLU A 85 6.86 -4.62 7.95
C GLU A 85 6.40 -5.68 8.94
N ARG A 86 7.28 -6.64 9.30
CA ARG A 86 6.96 -7.66 10.30
C ARG A 86 6.77 -7.11 11.71
N ALA A 87 7.39 -5.97 12.01
CA ALA A 87 7.24 -5.28 13.28
C ALA A 87 5.91 -4.50 13.39
N LEU A 88 5.16 -4.34 12.29
CA LEU A 88 3.89 -3.63 12.31
C LEU A 88 2.82 -4.41 13.09
N PRO A 89 1.94 -3.71 13.83
CA PRO A 89 0.75 -4.32 14.39
C PRO A 89 -0.08 -5.02 13.30
N HIS A 90 -0.65 -6.17 13.66
CA HIS A 90 -1.52 -6.97 12.79
C HIS A 90 -0.88 -7.46 11.48
N TYR A 91 0.46 -7.37 11.31
CA TYR A 91 1.12 -7.84 10.08
C TYR A 91 0.71 -9.28 9.73
N GLU A 92 0.85 -10.23 10.66
CA GLU A 92 0.51 -11.64 10.39
C GLU A 92 -0.98 -11.81 10.06
N GLN A 93 -1.85 -11.15 10.84
CA GLN A 93 -3.29 -11.19 10.66
C GLN A 93 -3.70 -10.64 9.28
N TRP A 94 -3.10 -9.54 8.85
CA TRP A 94 -3.29 -8.95 7.53
C TRP A 94 -2.81 -9.88 6.41
N ARG A 95 -1.61 -10.47 6.53
CA ARG A 95 -1.10 -11.42 5.53
C ARG A 95 -1.98 -12.67 5.39
N VAL A 96 -2.55 -13.16 6.49
CA VAL A 96 -3.53 -14.26 6.46
C VAL A 96 -4.81 -13.80 5.78
N TRP A 97 -5.33 -12.63 6.14
CA TRP A 97 -6.53 -12.08 5.52
C TRP A 97 -6.37 -11.89 4.00
N GLU A 98 -5.26 -11.32 3.53
CA GLU A 98 -4.99 -11.12 2.10
C GLU A 98 -5.02 -12.46 1.34
N ARG A 99 -4.35 -13.48 1.89
CA ARG A 99 -4.28 -14.80 1.26
C ARG A 99 -5.64 -15.48 1.15
N CYS A 100 -6.47 -15.37 2.18
CA CYS A 100 -7.74 -16.10 2.28
C CYS A 100 -8.93 -15.34 1.67
N HIS A 101 -8.97 -14.01 1.77
CA HIS A 101 -10.17 -13.21 1.49
C HIS A 101 -10.03 -12.28 0.30
N ALA A 102 -8.85 -11.67 0.08
CA ALA A 102 -8.68 -10.66 -0.98
C ALA A 102 -9.03 -11.22 -2.37
N GLY A 103 -8.64 -12.46 -2.67
CA GLY A 103 -8.96 -13.10 -3.95
C GLY A 103 -10.47 -13.21 -4.24
N ARG A 104 -11.30 -13.44 -3.21
CA ARG A 104 -12.76 -13.46 -3.36
C ARG A 104 -13.31 -12.08 -3.69
N LEU A 105 -12.85 -11.07 -2.97
CA LEU A 105 -13.28 -9.68 -3.14
C LEU A 105 -12.87 -9.12 -4.51
N ILE A 106 -11.65 -9.41 -4.95
CA ILE A 106 -11.16 -9.03 -6.29
C ILE A 106 -12.08 -9.58 -7.40
N ARG A 107 -12.50 -10.85 -7.28
CA ARG A 107 -13.44 -11.44 -8.24
C ARG A 107 -14.81 -10.77 -8.21
N SER A 108 -15.27 -10.33 -7.04
CA SER A 108 -16.51 -9.56 -6.89
C SER A 108 -16.42 -8.22 -7.62
N LEU A 109 -15.35 -7.45 -7.35
CA LEU A 109 -15.14 -6.12 -7.93
C LEU A 109 -15.06 -6.12 -9.46
N ARG A 110 -14.43 -7.14 -10.05
CA ARG A 110 -14.36 -7.31 -11.51
C ARG A 110 -15.71 -7.58 -12.16
N ARG A 111 -16.68 -8.15 -11.44
CA ARG A 111 -18.03 -8.40 -11.95
C ARG A 111 -18.88 -7.14 -11.93
N THR A 112 -18.73 -6.30 -10.91
CA THR A 112 -19.46 -5.03 -10.79
C THR A 112 -18.90 -3.92 -11.67
N GLY A 113 -17.60 -3.92 -11.96
CA GLY A 113 -16.95 -2.88 -12.78
C GLY A 113 -16.99 -3.12 -14.30
N GLY A 114 -17.66 -4.17 -14.76
CA GLY A 114 -17.82 -4.51 -16.19
C GLY A 114 -19.12 -4.02 -16.81
N ARG A 115 -19.74 -2.97 -16.26
CA ARG A 115 -20.89 -2.28 -16.85
C ARG A 115 -20.50 -0.92 -17.39
#